data_AF-A0A3D0DWQ9-F1
#
_entry.id   AF-A0A3D0DWQ9-F1
#
_cell.length_a   1.000
_cell.length_b   1.000
_cell.length_c   1.000
_cell.angle_alpha   90.00
_cell.angle_beta   90.00
_cell.angle_gamma   90.00
#
_symmetry.space_group_name_H-M   'P 1'
#
loop_
_entity.id
_entity.type
_entity.pdbx_description
1 polymer ?
#
loop_
_entity_poly.entity_id
_entity_poly.type
_entity_poly.pdbx_seq_one_letter_code
_entity_poly.pdbx_strand_id
1 'polypeptide(L)'
;KELSAVAGAAGAALKAVDAFVESLRAGEPGERSPLHNAARYLGYANRTAGAAVLDVDLRLEGMSIVRDQLFTGQKLRLSGIALLWYRLHAPDGSVRFARTLRRMAPPVEVDLRGDGAQALFADETAPAR
;
A
#
# COMPACT_ATOMS: atom_id res chain seq x y z
N LYS A 1 -25.53 29.90 28.66
CA LYS A 1 -25.08 28.61 29.26
C LYS A 1 -25.31 27.46 28.30
N GLU A 2 -26.51 27.29 27.73
CA GLU A 2 -26.75 26.21 26.75
C GLU A 2 -25.93 26.37 25.47
N LEU A 3 -25.85 27.58 24.90
CA LEU A 3 -25.05 27.84 23.69
C LEU A 3 -23.54 27.55 23.90
N SER A 4 -23.00 27.79 25.09
CA SER A 4 -21.59 27.46 25.36
C SER A 4 -21.36 25.97 25.58
N ALA A 5 -22.36 25.25 26.10
CA ALA A 5 -22.32 23.78 26.20
C ALA A 5 -22.40 23.13 24.81
N VAL A 6 -23.26 23.65 23.92
CA VAL A 6 -23.35 23.22 22.51
C VAL A 6 -22.05 23.52 21.76
N ALA A 7 -21.48 24.72 21.94
CA ALA A 7 -20.20 25.06 21.33
C ALA A 7 -19.05 24.16 21.85
N GLY A 8 -19.04 23.84 23.14
CA GLY A 8 -18.08 22.92 23.74
C GLY A 8 -18.20 21.49 23.19
N ALA A 9 -19.43 21.00 23.04
CA ALA A 9 -19.71 19.68 22.47
C ALA A 9 -19.32 19.60 20.98
N ALA A 10 -19.61 20.65 20.20
CA ALA A 10 -19.20 20.74 18.80
C ALA A 10 -17.66 20.77 18.65
N GLY A 11 -16.97 21.52 19.52
CA GLY A 11 -15.51 21.53 19.54
C GLY A 11 -14.89 20.19 19.92
N ALA A 12 -15.49 19.45 20.85
CA ALA A 12 -15.05 18.09 21.20
C ALA A 12 -15.26 17.11 20.03
N ALA A 13 -16.38 17.22 19.32
CA ALA A 13 -16.66 16.41 18.13
C ALA A 13 -15.66 16.69 17.00
N LEU A 14 -15.33 17.96 16.73
CA LEU A 14 -14.32 18.34 15.74
C LEU A 14 -12.94 17.76 16.08
N LYS A 15 -12.50 17.87 17.35
CA LYS A 15 -11.24 17.26 17.79
C LYS A 15 -11.20 15.75 17.62
N ALA A 16 -12.33 15.07 17.86
CA ALA A 16 -12.42 13.63 17.65
C ALA A 16 -12.32 13.26 16.16
N VAL A 17 -12.92 14.06 15.27
CA VAL A 17 -12.81 13.91 13.82
C VAL A 17 -11.37 14.18 13.35
N ASP A 18 -10.72 15.24 13.83
CA ASP A 18 -9.34 15.56 13.48
C ASP A 18 -8.38 14.45 13.93
N ALA A 19 -8.55 13.94 15.16
CA ALA A 19 -7.76 12.81 15.66
C ALA A 19 -8.01 11.54 14.84
N PHE A 20 -9.23 11.31 14.38
CA PHE A 20 -9.56 10.22 13.47
C PHE A 20 -8.83 10.37 12.13
N VAL A 21 -8.91 11.54 11.50
CA VAL A 21 -8.23 11.84 10.22
C VAL A 21 -6.72 11.69 10.36
N GLU A 22 -6.12 12.17 11.46
CA GLU A 22 -4.70 12.00 11.73
C GLU A 22 -4.34 10.51 11.89
N SER A 23 -5.20 9.73 12.55
CA SER A 23 -5.01 8.29 12.71
C SER A 23 -5.12 7.50 11.41
N LEU A 24 -5.66 8.10 10.34
CA LEU A 24 -5.74 7.51 9.01
C LEU A 24 -4.51 7.78 8.14
N ARG A 25 -3.57 8.63 8.58
CA ARG A 25 -2.34 8.90 7.83
C ARG A 25 -1.53 7.62 7.63
N ALA A 26 -0.82 7.56 6.50
CA ALA A 26 -0.02 6.41 6.11
C ALA A 26 0.95 6.01 7.24
N GLY A 27 0.75 4.80 7.77
CA GLY A 27 1.59 4.20 8.81
C GLY A 27 2.12 2.83 8.37
N GLU A 28 2.91 2.18 9.21
CA GLU A 28 3.41 0.84 8.93
C GLU A 28 2.24 -0.18 8.85
N PRO A 29 2.26 -1.11 7.86
CA PRO A 29 1.29 -2.20 7.80
C PRO A 29 1.35 -3.06 9.07
N GLY A 30 0.21 -3.58 9.54
CA GLY A 30 0.13 -4.44 10.74
C GLY A 30 -0.69 -3.81 11.88
N GLU A 31 -0.33 -4.09 13.14
CA GLU A 31 -1.10 -3.60 14.31
C GLU A 31 -1.09 -2.07 14.45
N ARG A 32 -0.10 -1.40 13.85
CA ARG A 32 -0.02 0.06 13.76
C ARG A 32 -0.72 0.62 12.52
N SER A 33 -1.40 -0.23 11.75
CA SER A 33 -2.12 0.18 10.56
C SER A 33 -3.18 1.23 10.93
N PRO A 34 -3.26 2.35 10.21
CA PRO A 34 -4.34 3.33 10.36
C PRO A 34 -5.75 2.70 10.26
N LEU A 35 -5.85 1.57 9.57
CA LEU A 35 -7.11 0.86 9.32
C LEU A 35 -7.64 0.09 10.54
N HIS A 36 -6.81 -0.19 11.55
CA HIS A 36 -7.28 -0.73 12.83
C HIS A 36 -8.19 0.28 13.56
N ASN A 37 -7.75 1.53 13.63
CA ASN A 37 -8.54 2.62 14.21
C ASN A 37 -9.78 2.89 13.35
N ALA A 38 -9.64 2.88 12.02
CA ALA A 38 -10.76 2.98 11.10
C ALA A 38 -11.86 1.95 11.39
N ALA A 39 -11.49 0.68 11.57
CA ALA A 39 -12.44 -0.39 11.89
C ALA A 39 -13.17 -0.15 13.21
N ARG A 40 -12.46 0.28 14.26
CA ARG A 40 -13.04 0.57 15.57
C ARG A 40 -14.01 1.74 15.53
N TYR A 41 -13.66 2.84 14.86
CA TYR A 41 -14.54 4.00 14.74
C TYR A 41 -15.78 3.73 13.89
N LEU A 42 -15.65 2.95 12.81
CA LEU A 42 -16.80 2.48 12.02
C LEU A 42 -17.71 1.55 12.85
N GLY A 43 -17.17 0.75 13.75
CA GLY A 43 -17.95 -0.05 14.69
C GLY A 43 -18.86 0.76 15.62
N TYR A 44 -18.49 2.00 15.95
CA TYR A 44 -19.28 2.89 16.81
C TYR A 44 -20.43 3.61 16.09
N ALA A 45 -20.40 3.70 14.76
CA ALA A 45 -21.46 4.37 14.02
C ALA A 45 -22.65 3.42 13.79
N ASN A 46 -23.86 3.82 14.21
CA ASN A 46 -25.08 3.02 14.05
C ASN A 46 -25.35 2.52 12.62
N ARG A 47 -24.89 3.26 11.60
CA ARG A 47 -25.06 2.88 10.18
C ARG A 47 -24.15 1.74 9.74
N THR A 48 -23.06 1.51 10.45
CA THR A 48 -22.04 0.50 10.15
C THR A 48 -21.89 -0.50 11.30
N ALA A 49 -22.79 -0.44 12.29
CA ALA A 49 -22.84 -1.37 13.41
C ALA A 49 -22.96 -2.81 12.88
N GLY A 50 -22.04 -3.68 13.30
CA GLY A 50 -21.99 -5.07 12.85
C GLY A 50 -21.24 -5.31 11.54
N ALA A 51 -20.83 -4.28 10.81
CA ALA A 51 -20.06 -4.43 9.58
C ALA A 51 -18.60 -4.87 9.88
N ALA A 52 -18.09 -5.81 9.09
CA ALA A 52 -16.68 -6.17 9.12
C ALA A 52 -15.87 -5.20 8.23
N VAL A 53 -14.62 -4.95 8.59
CA VAL A 53 -13.72 -4.06 7.84
C VAL A 53 -12.60 -4.86 7.21
N LEU A 54 -12.43 -4.73 5.90
CA LEU A 54 -11.35 -5.36 5.14
C LEU A 54 -10.21 -4.36 4.97
N ASP A 55 -9.06 -4.66 5.59
CA ASP A 55 -7.78 -3.97 5.39
C ASP A 55 -7.00 -4.74 4.31
N VAL A 56 -6.58 -4.04 3.26
CA VAL A 56 -5.81 -4.58 2.15
C VAL A 56 -4.59 -3.71 1.91
N ASP A 57 -3.43 -4.33 1.87
CA ASP A 57 -2.18 -3.72 1.45
C ASP A 57 -1.56 -4.52 0.31
N LEU A 58 -1.32 -3.86 -0.81
CA LEU A 58 -0.73 -4.43 -2.01
C LEU A 58 0.62 -3.77 -2.27
N ARG A 59 1.68 -4.56 -2.19
CA ARG A 59 3.03 -4.16 -2.54
C ARG A 59 3.47 -4.85 -3.83
N LEU A 60 3.90 -4.06 -4.80
CA LEU A 60 4.48 -4.52 -6.06
C LEU A 60 5.99 -4.30 -6.00
N GLU A 61 6.76 -5.37 -6.20
CA GLU A 61 8.22 -5.33 -6.19
C GLU A 61 8.79 -5.90 -7.49
N GLY A 62 9.80 -5.24 -8.04
CA GLY A 62 10.64 -5.78 -9.10
C GLY A 62 11.87 -6.44 -8.52
N MET A 63 12.10 -7.72 -8.84
CA MET A 63 13.38 -8.39 -8.58
C MET A 63 14.17 -8.46 -9.88
N SER A 64 15.41 -7.97 -9.84
CA SER A 64 16.37 -8.08 -10.94
C SER A 64 17.56 -8.95 -10.53
N ILE A 65 17.98 -9.83 -11.43
CA ILE A 65 19.24 -10.57 -11.33
C ILE A 65 20.06 -10.26 -12.59
N VAL A 66 21.19 -9.58 -12.41
CA VAL A 66 22.14 -9.32 -13.48
C VAL A 66 23.10 -10.51 -13.57
N ARG A 67 23.26 -11.08 -14.77
CA ARG A 67 24.27 -12.10 -15.07
C ARG A 67 25.16 -11.57 -16.19
N ASP A 68 26.47 -11.56 -15.94
CA ASP A 68 27.45 -11.20 -16.96
C ASP A 68 27.94 -12.45 -17.68
N GLN A 69 27.93 -12.43 -19.02
CA GLN A 69 28.56 -13.45 -19.85
C GLN A 69 29.64 -12.81 -20.71
N LEU A 70 30.88 -13.29 -20.54
CA LEU A 70 32.09 -12.75 -21.16
C LEU A 70 32.02 -12.62 -22.70
N PHE A 71 31.19 -13.42 -23.38
CA PHE A 71 31.12 -13.49 -24.85
C PHE A 71 29.80 -13.01 -25.48
N THR A 72 28.70 -12.99 -24.71
CA THR A 72 27.34 -12.67 -25.23
C THR A 72 26.77 -11.39 -24.64
N GLY A 73 27.45 -10.76 -23.67
CA GLY A 73 26.99 -9.53 -23.03
C GLY A 73 26.24 -9.76 -21.71
N GLN A 74 25.71 -8.67 -21.15
CA GLN A 74 24.99 -8.70 -19.88
C GLN A 74 23.53 -9.11 -20.12
N LYS A 75 23.07 -10.14 -19.40
CA LYS A 75 21.68 -10.57 -19.36
C LYS A 75 21.04 -10.15 -18.05
N LEU A 76 19.86 -9.54 -18.13
CA LEU A 76 19.05 -9.15 -16.99
C LEU A 76 17.83 -10.05 -16.90
N ARG A 77 17.68 -10.78 -15.80
CA ARG A 77 16.45 -11.53 -15.51
C ARG A 77 15.58 -10.69 -14.59
N LEU A 78 14.42 -10.28 -15.10
CA LEU A 78 13.42 -9.49 -14.38
C LEU A 78 12.28 -10.39 -13.93
N SER A 79 11.82 -10.22 -12.70
CA SER A 79 10.61 -10.86 -12.19
C SER A 79 9.81 -9.88 -11.35
N GLY A 80 8.52 -9.77 -11.63
CA GLY A 80 7.59 -9.02 -10.78
C GLY A 80 7.09 -9.89 -9.64
N ILE A 81 6.99 -9.33 -8.44
CA ILE A 81 6.34 -9.93 -7.29
C ILE A 81 5.20 -9.02 -6.84
N ALA A 82 4.03 -9.61 -6.64
CA ALA A 82 2.93 -8.99 -5.91
C ALA A 82 2.81 -9.66 -4.53
N LEU A 83 2.91 -8.85 -3.48
CA LEU A 83 2.64 -9.22 -2.10
C LEU A 83 1.33 -8.54 -1.68
N LEU A 84 0.36 -9.35 -1.29
CA LEU A 84 -0.94 -8.89 -0.83
C LEU A 84 -1.11 -9.33 0.63
N TRP A 85 -1.14 -8.36 1.54
CA TRP A 85 -1.57 -8.58 2.92
C TRP A 85 -3.03 -8.18 3.04
N TYR A 86 -3.83 -9.03 3.66
CA TYR A 86 -5.23 -8.70 3.90
C TYR A 86 -5.70 -9.21 5.24
N ARG A 87 -6.48 -8.37 5.92
CA ARG A 87 -6.98 -8.57 7.27
C ARG A 87 -8.47 -8.24 7.34
N LEU A 88 -9.22 -9.08 8.03
CA LEU A 88 -10.63 -8.84 8.32
C LEU A 88 -10.78 -8.48 9.79
N HIS A 89 -11.24 -7.26 10.04
CA HIS A 89 -11.55 -6.76 11.37
C HIS A 89 -13.02 -6.94 11.68
N ALA A 90 -13.32 -7.38 12.89
CA ALA A 90 -14.63 -7.35 13.49
C ALA A 90 -15.06 -5.91 13.84
N PRO A 91 -16.35 -5.69 14.13
CA PRO A 91 -16.85 -4.37 14.53
C PRO A 91 -16.23 -3.82 15.84
N ASP A 92 -15.67 -4.69 16.69
CA ASP A 92 -14.95 -4.30 17.91
C ASP A 92 -13.47 -3.95 17.65
N GLY A 93 -13.02 -4.02 16.39
CA GLY A 93 -11.65 -3.81 15.95
C GLY A 93 -10.75 -5.05 16.00
N SER A 94 -11.22 -6.16 16.59
CA SER A 94 -10.44 -7.41 16.69
C SER A 94 -10.20 -8.02 15.31
N VAL A 95 -9.03 -8.62 15.10
CA VAL A 95 -8.70 -9.30 13.84
C VAL A 95 -9.34 -10.69 13.86
N ARG A 96 -10.27 -10.95 12.93
CA ARG A 96 -10.87 -12.28 12.73
C ARG A 96 -10.05 -13.15 11.81
N PHE A 97 -9.39 -12.53 10.84
CA PHE A 97 -8.68 -13.22 9.79
C PHE A 97 -7.52 -12.37 9.30
N ALA A 98 -6.37 -12.99 9.09
CA ALA A 98 -5.19 -12.35 8.52
C ALA A 98 -4.49 -13.35 7.60
N ARG A 99 -4.21 -12.94 6.36
CA ARG A 99 -3.45 -13.76 5.42
C ARG A 99 -2.56 -12.90 4.52
N THR A 100 -1.60 -13.60 3.96
CA THR A 100 -0.66 -13.07 2.97
C THR A 100 -0.75 -13.92 1.71
N LEU A 101 -0.85 -13.27 0.57
CA LEU A 101 -0.75 -13.88 -0.75
C LEU A 101 0.49 -13.33 -1.44
N ARG A 102 1.33 -14.23 -1.96
CA ARG A 102 2.49 -13.88 -2.78
C ARG A 102 2.29 -14.47 -4.17
N ARG A 103 2.38 -13.64 -5.20
CA ARG A 103 2.41 -14.05 -6.60
C ARG A 103 3.69 -13.55 -7.24
N MET A 104 4.39 -14.44 -7.94
CA MET A 104 5.58 -14.12 -8.71
C MET A 104 5.26 -14.34 -10.18
N ALA A 105 5.49 -13.32 -11.00
CA ALA A 105 5.40 -13.45 -12.44
C ALA A 105 6.57 -14.32 -12.95
N PRO A 106 6.36 -15.10 -14.02
CA PRO A 106 7.47 -15.81 -14.66
C PRO A 106 8.56 -14.82 -15.07
N PRO A 107 9.85 -15.19 -14.92
CA PRO A 107 10.94 -14.29 -15.25
C PRO A 107 11.00 -14.00 -16.75
N VAL A 108 11.30 -12.76 -17.08
CA VAL A 108 11.64 -12.32 -18.44
C VAL A 108 13.15 -12.10 -18.51
N GLU A 109 13.80 -12.68 -19.50
CA GLU A 109 15.20 -12.40 -19.81
C GLU A 109 15.30 -11.25 -20.80
N VAL A 110 16.12 -10.26 -20.47
CA VAL A 110 16.41 -9.09 -21.29
C VAL A 110 17.89 -9.09 -21.60
N ASP A 111 18.23 -9.01 -22.87
CA ASP A 111 19.60 -8.76 -23.32
C ASP A 111 19.87 -7.25 -23.30
N LEU A 112 20.83 -6.81 -22.49
CA LEU A 112 21.17 -5.40 -22.35
C LEU A 112 22.10 -4.89 -23.48
N ARG A 113 22.55 -5.76 -24.38
CA ARG A 113 23.40 -5.42 -25.54
C ARG A 113 22.77 -5.79 -26.90
N GLY A 114 21.60 -6.42 -26.92
CA GLY A 114 20.88 -6.77 -28.15
C GLY A 114 20.26 -5.56 -28.86
N ASP A 115 19.78 -5.75 -30.09
CA ASP A 115 19.24 -4.69 -30.96
C ASP A 115 18.13 -3.84 -30.31
N GLY A 116 17.37 -4.41 -29.36
CA GLY A 116 16.34 -3.70 -28.59
C GLY A 116 16.84 -2.84 -27.42
N ALA A 117 18.12 -2.97 -27.01
CA ALA A 117 18.68 -2.23 -25.89
C ALA A 117 18.92 -0.75 -26.24
N GLN A 118 19.28 -0.45 -27.49
CA GLN A 118 19.48 0.92 -27.95
C GLN A 118 18.21 1.76 -27.81
N ALA A 119 17.03 1.18 -28.04
CA ALA A 119 15.75 1.87 -27.90
C ALA A 119 15.34 2.15 -26.44
N LEU A 120 15.83 1.37 -25.48
CA LEU A 120 15.53 1.54 -24.05
C LEU A 120 16.41 2.62 -23.38
N PHE A 121 17.58 2.90 -23.93
CA PHE A 121 18.53 3.90 -23.43
C PHE A 121 18.65 5.14 -24.33
N ALA A 122 18.00 5.15 -25.49
CA ALA A 122 17.89 6.31 -26.37
C ALA A 122 16.65 7.14 -26.04
N ASP A 123 16.63 7.81 -24.89
CA ASP A 123 16.42 9.27 -24.85
C ASP A 123 16.54 9.83 -23.42
N GLU A 124 17.54 10.70 -23.23
CA GLU A 124 17.56 11.81 -22.26
C GLU A 124 18.82 12.69 -22.47
N THR A 125 19.77 12.28 -23.33
CA THR A 125 21.02 13.03 -23.57
C THR A 125 21.23 13.50 -25.00
N ALA A 126 20.22 13.47 -25.88
CA ALA A 126 20.36 14.09 -27.20
C ALA A 126 20.48 15.63 -27.03
N PRO A 127 21.62 16.27 -27.39
CA PRO A 127 21.70 17.72 -27.37
C PRO A 127 20.75 18.27 -28.44
N ALA A 128 19.89 19.21 -28.05
CA ALA A 128 19.07 19.98 -28.97
C ALA A 128 19.98 20.54 -30.09
N ARG A 129 19.70 20.14 -31.33
CA ARG A 129 20.28 20.78 -32.52
C ARG A 129 19.43 21.97 -32.92
#